data_AF-A0A832NNF0-F1
#
_entry.id   AF-A0A832NNF0-F1
#
_cell.length_a   1.000
_cell.length_b   1.000
_cell.length_c   1.000
_cell.angle_alpha   90.00
_cell.angle_beta   90.00
_cell.angle_gamma   90.00
#
_symmetry.space_group_name_H-M   'P 1'
#
loop_
_entity.id
_entity.type
_entity.pdbx_description
1 polymer ?
#
loop_
_entity_poly.entity_id
_entity_poly.type
_entity_poly.pdbx_seq_one_letter_code
_entity_poly.pdbx_strand_id
1 'polypeptide(L)'
;MIPLVVALLGSGLLPAQEWVSLFDGKTLEGWKASEAPGSFKVEDGAIVCAGPRSHLFYMGSPDASEFANFELSVEVKSAAGANSGVYFHTQFQAEGWPSQGFEVQVHNARSGQGD
;
A
#
# COMPACT_ATOMS: atom_id res chain seq x y z
N MET A 1 -4.28 -34.60 52.56
CA MET A 1 -3.30 -33.92 51.69
C MET A 1 -4.07 -33.28 50.54
N ILE A 2 -3.98 -31.97 50.36
CA ILE A 2 -4.62 -31.23 49.26
C ILE A 2 -3.60 -31.16 48.12
N PRO A 3 -3.91 -31.53 46.87
CA PRO A 3 -2.97 -31.34 45.79
C PRO A 3 -2.97 -29.85 45.41
N LEU A 4 -1.79 -29.25 45.46
CA LEU A 4 -1.53 -27.92 44.91
C LEU A 4 -1.58 -28.02 43.38
N VAL A 5 -2.56 -27.38 42.75
CA VAL A 5 -2.55 -27.15 41.30
C VAL A 5 -1.79 -25.85 41.05
N VAL A 6 -0.56 -25.97 40.56
CA VAL A 6 0.16 -24.83 39.97
C VAL A 6 -0.32 -24.71 38.54
N ALA A 7 -1.24 -23.78 38.28
CA ALA A 7 -1.54 -23.35 36.94
C ALA A 7 -0.42 -22.39 36.49
N LEU A 8 0.51 -22.89 35.68
CA LEU A 8 1.37 -22.04 34.87
C LEU A 8 0.47 -21.32 33.85
N LEU A 9 0.17 -20.06 34.12
CA LEU A 9 -0.32 -19.14 33.10
C LEU A 9 0.81 -19.00 32.08
N GLY A 10 0.74 -19.82 31.03
CA GLY A 10 1.60 -19.64 29.87
C GLY A 10 1.36 -18.25 29.32
N SER A 11 2.38 -17.41 29.34
CA SER A 11 2.40 -16.15 28.60
C SER A 11 2.16 -16.50 27.13
N GLY A 12 0.93 -16.31 26.67
CA GLY A 12 0.63 -16.39 25.24
C GLY A 12 1.49 -15.35 24.55
N LEU A 13 2.54 -15.80 23.85
CA LEU A 13 3.13 -15.03 22.78
C LEU A 13 1.98 -14.74 21.81
N LEU A 14 1.58 -13.47 21.73
CA LEU A 14 0.72 -13.02 20.63
C LEU A 14 1.39 -13.52 19.33
N PRO A 15 0.70 -14.28 18.46
CA PRO A 15 1.24 -14.59 17.14
C PRO A 15 1.83 -13.31 16.51
N ALA A 16 3.05 -13.43 15.99
CA ALA A 16 3.71 -12.35 15.28
C ALA A 16 2.75 -11.83 14.21
N GLN A 17 2.60 -10.51 14.12
CA GLN A 17 1.74 -9.89 13.13
C GLN A 17 2.29 -10.19 11.74
N GLU A 18 1.61 -11.05 10.99
CA GLU A 18 2.05 -11.45 9.65
C GLU A 18 1.77 -10.31 8.65
N TRP A 19 2.80 -9.90 7.93
CA TRP A 19 2.68 -8.94 6.83
C TRP A 19 1.99 -9.60 5.63
N VAL A 20 1.01 -8.92 5.07
CA VAL A 20 0.34 -9.33 3.83
C VAL A 20 0.88 -8.50 2.68
N SER A 21 1.41 -9.16 1.65
CA SER A 21 1.83 -8.45 0.43
C SER A 21 0.61 -8.06 -0.39
N LEU A 22 0.47 -6.78 -0.73
CA LEU A 22 -0.57 -6.28 -1.64
C LEU A 22 -0.18 -6.42 -3.12
N PHE A 23 1.08 -6.78 -3.38
CA PHE A 23 1.63 -6.91 -4.72
C PHE A 23 2.44 -8.21 -4.83
N ASP A 24 2.20 -8.96 -5.90
CA ASP A 24 2.82 -10.26 -6.15
C ASP A 24 4.20 -10.15 -6.83
N GLY A 25 4.63 -8.93 -7.17
CA GLY A 25 5.88 -8.67 -7.89
C GLY A 25 5.80 -8.94 -9.40
N LYS A 26 4.63 -9.26 -9.96
CA LYS A 26 4.50 -9.81 -11.32
C LYS A 26 3.34 -9.23 -12.10
N THR A 27 2.21 -8.98 -11.44
CA THR A 27 0.97 -8.58 -12.08
C THR A 27 0.28 -7.44 -11.32
N LEU A 28 -0.65 -6.78 -12.00
CA LEU A 28 -1.57 -5.83 -11.35
C LEU A 28 -2.88 -6.53 -10.95
N GLU A 29 -2.84 -7.84 -10.67
CA GLU A 29 -4.01 -8.55 -10.15
C GLU A 29 -4.43 -7.97 -8.81
N GLY A 30 -5.74 -7.72 -8.65
CA GLY A 30 -6.26 -7.01 -7.49
C GLY A 30 -6.04 -5.49 -7.52
N TRP A 31 -5.48 -4.92 -8.60
CA TRP A 31 -5.32 -3.47 -8.77
C TRP A 31 -6.13 -2.93 -9.95
N LYS A 32 -6.58 -1.68 -9.85
CA LYS A 32 -7.38 -1.01 -10.88
C LYS A 32 -6.98 0.44 -11.06
N ALA A 33 -6.57 0.79 -12.27
CA ALA A 33 -6.25 2.17 -12.63
C ALA A 33 -7.51 3.00 -12.90
N SER A 34 -7.48 4.29 -12.55
CA SER A 34 -8.46 5.29 -12.99
C SER A 34 -8.03 5.99 -14.28
N GLU A 35 -8.97 6.59 -15.02
CA GLU A 35 -8.76 7.48 -16.17
C GLU A 35 -7.92 6.97 -17.35
N ALA A 36 -6.61 6.82 -17.17
CA ALA A 36 -5.62 6.53 -18.20
C ALA A 36 -5.09 5.08 -18.08
N PRO A 37 -5.75 4.10 -18.70
CA PRO A 37 -5.23 2.75 -18.86
C PRO A 37 -3.83 2.77 -19.47
N GLY A 38 -2.89 2.04 -18.86
CA GLY A 38 -1.50 1.97 -19.30
C GLY A 38 -0.55 2.92 -18.57
N SER A 39 -1.03 3.84 -17.73
CA SER A 39 -0.16 4.65 -16.86
C SER A 39 0.57 3.82 -15.80
N PHE A 40 0.12 2.59 -15.54
CA PHE A 40 0.75 1.66 -14.61
C PHE A 40 1.09 0.34 -15.30
N LYS A 41 2.29 -0.16 -15.04
CA LYS A 41 2.79 -1.45 -15.52
C LYS A 41 3.70 -2.09 -14.47
N VAL A 42 3.95 -3.38 -14.59
CA VAL A 42 4.96 -4.07 -13.78
C VAL A 42 6.25 -4.19 -14.58
N GLU A 43 7.36 -3.69 -14.04
CA GLU A 43 8.70 -3.84 -14.60
C GLU A 43 9.69 -4.16 -13.48
N ASP A 44 10.58 -5.13 -13.70
CA ASP A 44 11.62 -5.54 -12.75
C ASP A 44 11.13 -5.79 -11.32
N GLY A 45 9.92 -6.35 -11.18
CA GLY A 45 9.33 -6.64 -9.88
C GLY A 45 8.76 -5.43 -9.14
N ALA A 46 8.57 -4.29 -9.82
CA ALA A 46 8.02 -3.06 -9.27
C ALA A 46 6.82 -2.56 -10.08
N ILE A 47 5.89 -1.89 -9.40
CA ILE A 47 4.84 -1.11 -10.07
C ILE A 47 5.47 0.20 -10.55
N VAL A 48 5.49 0.39 -11.87
CA VAL A 48 6.01 1.60 -12.52
C VAL A 48 4.85 2.46 -12.99
N CYS A 49 4.82 3.70 -12.49
CA CYS A 49 3.90 4.73 -12.94
C CYS A 49 4.59 5.63 -13.98
N ALA A 50 4.03 5.69 -15.19
CA ALA A 50 4.50 6.54 -16.27
C ALA A 50 3.36 6.89 -17.22
N GLY A 51 3.09 8.18 -17.42
CA GLY A 51 2.07 8.64 -18.36
C GLY A 51 1.25 9.82 -17.82
N PRO A 52 0.06 10.08 -18.41
CA PRO A 52 -0.90 11.03 -17.87
C PRO A 52 -1.31 10.66 -16.44
N ARG A 53 -1.79 11.65 -15.69
CA ARG A 53 -2.29 11.47 -14.33
C ARG A 53 -3.32 10.33 -14.27
N SER A 54 -3.09 9.40 -13.36
CA SER A 54 -3.96 8.27 -13.05
C SER A 54 -3.67 7.83 -11.61
N HIS A 55 -4.59 7.09 -11.01
CA HIS A 55 -4.45 6.54 -9.66
C HIS A 55 -4.68 5.02 -9.73
N LEU A 56 -3.80 4.24 -9.09
CA LEU A 56 -3.89 2.79 -9.04
C LEU A 56 -4.47 2.37 -7.68
N PHE A 57 -5.70 1.86 -7.70
CA PHE A 57 -6.42 1.46 -6.50
C PHE A 57 -6.25 -0.04 -6.26
N TYR A 58 -5.86 -0.41 -5.03
CA TYR A 58 -5.96 -1.80 -4.60
C TYR A 58 -7.43 -2.14 -4.38
N MET A 59 -7.93 -3.06 -5.20
CA MET A 59 -9.31 -3.57 -5.14
C MET A 59 -9.40 -4.86 -4.32
N GLY A 60 -8.26 -5.38 -3.84
CA GLY A 60 -8.23 -6.57 -3.02
C GLY A 60 -8.70 -7.85 -3.71
N SER A 61 -8.91 -8.87 -2.89
CA SER A 61 -9.74 -10.02 -3.27
C SER A 61 -11.21 -9.69 -2.98
N PRO A 62 -12.19 -10.42 -3.56
CA PRO A 62 -13.61 -10.22 -3.26
C PRO A 62 -13.97 -10.23 -1.77
N ASP A 63 -13.13 -10.87 -0.94
CA ASP A 63 -13.34 -11.02 0.51
C ASP A 63 -12.51 -10.05 1.37
N ALA A 64 -11.59 -9.27 0.79
CA ALA A 64 -10.71 -8.37 1.54
C ALA A 64 -10.14 -7.25 0.64
N SER A 65 -10.80 -6.10 0.63
CA SER A 65 -10.39 -4.89 -0.09
C SER A 65 -10.28 -3.64 0.80
N GLU A 66 -10.69 -3.73 2.06
CA GLU A 66 -10.77 -2.59 2.98
C GLU A 66 -9.98 -2.86 4.26
N PHE A 67 -9.19 -1.86 4.68
CA PHE A 67 -8.36 -1.93 5.87
C PHE A 67 -8.73 -0.81 6.83
N ALA A 68 -9.24 -1.15 8.01
CA ALA A 68 -9.57 -0.17 9.06
C ALA A 68 -8.30 0.30 9.80
N ASN A 69 -7.65 -0.64 10.51
CA ASN A 69 -6.40 -0.42 11.23
C ASN A 69 -5.31 -1.25 10.57
N PHE A 70 -4.19 -0.63 10.19
CA PHE A 70 -3.09 -1.32 9.54
C PHE A 70 -1.76 -0.59 9.77
N GLU A 71 -0.67 -1.30 9.53
CA GLU A 71 0.64 -0.73 9.24
C GLU A 71 0.91 -0.97 7.75
N LEU A 72 1.36 0.06 7.03
CA LEU A 72 1.66 -0.03 5.60
C LEU A 72 3.13 0.28 5.39
N SER A 73 3.84 -0.66 4.76
CA SER A 73 5.23 -0.51 4.36
C SER A 73 5.32 -0.51 2.84
N VAL A 74 6.00 0.49 2.27
CA VAL A 74 6.20 0.63 0.83
C VAL A 74 7.59 1.17 0.59
N GLU A 75 8.32 0.56 -0.35
CA GLU A 75 9.57 1.13 -0.87
C GLU A 75 9.27 1.92 -2.15
N VAL A 76 9.74 3.16 -2.22
CA VAL A 76 9.45 4.05 -3.33
C VAL A 76 10.73 4.62 -3.91
N LYS A 77 10.87 4.52 -5.24
CA LYS A 77 11.90 5.19 -6.02
C LYS A 77 11.26 6.29 -6.87
N SER A 78 11.75 7.52 -6.73
CA SER A 78 11.20 8.69 -7.42
C SER A 78 12.24 9.30 -8.37
N ALA A 79 11.83 9.61 -9.61
CA ALA A 79 12.67 10.31 -10.57
C ALA A 79 12.75 11.82 -10.26
N ALA A 80 13.78 12.51 -10.75
CA ALA A 80 13.88 13.96 -10.60
C ALA A 80 12.66 14.65 -11.27
N GLY A 81 12.03 15.57 -10.56
CA GLY A 81 10.82 16.27 -10.98
C GLY A 81 9.52 15.48 -10.81
N ALA A 82 9.56 14.25 -10.32
CA ALA A 82 8.35 13.44 -10.17
C ALA A 82 7.49 13.92 -8.99
N ASN A 83 6.17 13.82 -9.18
CA ASN A 83 5.14 14.10 -8.18
C ASN A 83 4.17 12.93 -8.15
N SER A 84 4.04 12.29 -7.00
CA SER A 84 3.20 11.11 -6.78
C SER A 84 2.82 11.01 -5.30
N GLY A 85 2.09 9.98 -4.92
CA GLY A 85 1.70 9.79 -3.52
C GLY A 85 1.18 8.39 -3.27
N VAL A 86 1.25 7.96 -2.02
CA VAL A 86 0.59 6.74 -1.54
C VAL A 86 -0.67 7.17 -0.82
N TYR A 87 -1.82 6.76 -1.35
CA TYR A 87 -3.13 7.04 -0.76
C TYR A 87 -3.60 5.87 0.10
N PHE A 88 -4.29 6.17 1.19
CA PHE A 88 -4.91 5.17 2.06
C PHE A 88 -6.23 5.68 2.65
N HIS A 89 -7.05 4.75 3.18
CA HIS A 89 -8.45 5.03 3.56
C HIS A 89 -9.25 5.70 2.43
N THR A 90 -8.95 5.30 1.19
CA THR A 90 -9.60 5.79 -0.02
C THR A 90 -10.58 4.75 -0.57
N GLN A 91 -11.34 5.14 -1.58
CA GLN A 91 -12.23 4.26 -2.33
C GLN A 91 -12.02 4.48 -3.83
N PHE A 92 -12.34 3.48 -4.64
CA PHE A 92 -12.19 3.61 -6.10
C PHE A 92 -12.93 4.85 -6.62
N GLN A 93 -12.21 5.67 -7.37
CA GLN A 93 -12.74 6.84 -8.03
C GLN A 93 -12.32 6.82 -9.51
N ALA A 94 -13.30 6.89 -10.40
CA ALA A 94 -13.05 6.72 -11.83
C ALA A 94 -12.30 7.91 -12.47
N GLU A 95 -12.50 9.12 -11.93
CA GLU A 95 -12.02 10.38 -12.51
C GLU A 95 -11.55 11.36 -11.43
N GLY A 96 -10.57 12.20 -11.75
CA GLY A 96 -10.08 13.26 -10.85
C GLY A 96 -9.15 12.78 -9.74
N TRP A 97 -8.81 13.71 -8.84
CA TRP A 97 -7.98 13.43 -7.66
C TRP A 97 -8.81 12.70 -6.57
N PRO A 98 -8.26 11.70 -5.86
CA PRO A 98 -8.96 11.01 -4.79
C PRO A 98 -9.58 12.02 -3.81
N SER A 99 -10.91 12.00 -3.72
CA SER A 99 -11.68 12.91 -2.86
C SER A 99 -11.80 12.41 -1.42
N GLN A 100 -11.37 11.17 -1.16
CA GLN A 100 -11.43 10.50 0.13
C GLN A 100 -10.08 9.90 0.50
N GLY A 101 -9.84 9.84 1.80
CA GLY A 101 -8.63 9.29 2.39
C GLY A 101 -7.56 10.33 2.65
N PHE A 102 -6.34 9.85 2.81
CA PHE A 102 -5.16 10.65 3.09
C PHE A 102 -4.05 10.28 2.10
N GLU A 103 -3.11 11.20 1.91
CA GLU A 103 -1.96 11.03 1.03
C GLU A 103 -0.66 11.17 1.81
N VAL A 104 0.22 10.17 1.68
CA VAL A 104 1.64 10.33 1.97
C VAL A 104 2.34 10.78 0.69
N GLN A 105 2.74 12.04 0.66
CA GLN A 105 3.30 12.70 -0.51
C GLN A 105 4.68 12.13 -0.90
N VAL A 106 4.87 11.84 -2.19
CA VAL A 106 6.16 11.46 -2.78
C VAL A 106 6.49 12.49 -3.86
N HIS A 107 7.17 13.56 -3.43
CA HIS A 107 7.49 14.68 -4.30
C HIS A 107 9.00 14.89 -4.39
N ASN A 108 9.55 14.70 -5.59
CA ASN A 108 10.96 14.91 -5.88
C ASN A 108 11.16 16.11 -6.83
N ALA A 109 10.57 17.25 -6.52
CA ALA A 109 10.67 18.47 -7.34
C ALA A 109 11.70 19.50 -6.85
N ARG A 110 12.44 19.22 -5.78
CA ARG A 110 13.46 20.16 -5.30
C ARG A 110 14.66 20.16 -6.25
N SER A 111 14.97 21.33 -6.80
CA SER A 111 16.22 21.58 -7.51
C SER A 111 17.29 22.08 -6.51
N GLY A 112 18.42 21.38 -6.40
CA GLY A 112 19.57 21.75 -5.57
C GLY A 112 20.24 20.53 -4.91
N GLN A 113 21.51 20.64 -4.53
CA GLN A 113 22.13 19.65 -3.63
C GLN A 113 21.43 19.76 -2.27
N GLY A 114 20.95 18.63 -1.75
CA GLY A 114 20.52 18.58 -0.35
C GLY A 114 21.69 18.92 0.54
N ASP A 115 21.43 19.77 1.53
CA ASP A 115 22.36 20.24 2.55
C ASP A 115 23.11 19.08 3.24
#